data_AF-A0A1D6KHH5-F1
#
_entry.id   AF-A0A1D6KHH5-F1
#
_cell.length_a   1.000
_cell.length_b   1.000
_cell.length_c   1.000
_cell.angle_alpha   90.00
_cell.angle_beta   90.00
_cell.angle_gamma   90.00
#
_symmetry.space_group_name_H-M   'P 1'
#
loop_
_entity.id
_entity.type
_entity.pdbx_description
1 polymer ?
#
loop_
_entity_poly.entity_id
_entity_poly.type
_entity_poly.pdbx_seq_one_letter_code
_entity_poly.pdbx_strand_id
1 'polypeptide(L)'
;MMAHAPLLQSGDISFEPHETVVSMEYLLGLVLALLGGSVKMQDYSDERKSQILNVVKSLAGGFDMDVIFTRTDGFTMTPEWLLLDCLDLNLRHGWIAARDLLTGPEVSFESLTLASNEPGFPHAEEIKNFLRGPQLTPIGLVSLQEDFVENVPCILFWNKHYHTIVMINGVLNSLVTDSNYLETRVVWQTLDGVNGDGVYLDSNFTPIYMGLDAAASIYLMWPKIN
;
A
#
# COMPACT_ATOMS: atom_id res chain seq x y z
N MET A 1 8.86 6.74 -2.10
CA MET A 1 8.44 6.58 -3.52
C MET A 1 7.09 5.87 -3.67
N MET A 2 6.67 5.02 -2.71
CA MET A 2 5.47 4.17 -2.86
C MET A 2 4.10 4.90 -2.80
N ALA A 3 3.97 6.02 -2.08
CA ALA A 3 2.67 6.71 -1.92
C ALA A 3 2.14 7.41 -3.18
N HIS A 4 2.95 7.58 -4.23
CA HIS A 4 2.56 8.30 -5.46
C HIS A 4 2.21 7.38 -6.63
N ALA A 5 2.51 6.09 -6.52
CA ALA A 5 2.23 5.14 -7.58
C ALA A 5 0.73 5.02 -7.96
N PRO A 6 -0.24 5.14 -7.01
CA PRO A 6 -1.65 5.18 -7.41
C PRO A 6 -1.99 6.39 -8.29
N LEU A 7 -1.42 7.56 -8.02
CA LEU A 7 -1.64 8.81 -8.78
C LEU A 7 -1.01 8.75 -10.17
N LEU A 8 0.12 8.04 -10.30
CA LEU A 8 0.74 7.77 -11.60
C LEU A 8 -0.11 6.81 -12.43
N GLN A 9 -0.71 5.80 -11.79
CA GLN A 9 -1.53 4.80 -12.46
C GLN A 9 -2.93 5.32 -12.82
N SER A 10 -3.48 6.28 -12.08
CA SER A 10 -4.72 6.97 -12.44
C SER A 10 -4.55 7.98 -13.59
N GLY A 11 -3.31 8.37 -13.92
CA GLY A 11 -2.99 9.36 -14.94
C GLY A 11 -3.04 10.81 -14.46
N ASP A 12 -3.16 11.04 -13.15
CA ASP A 12 -3.15 12.38 -12.55
C ASP A 12 -1.75 13.01 -12.51
N ILE A 13 -0.71 12.17 -12.68
CA ILE A 13 0.68 12.58 -12.82
C ILE A 13 1.26 11.93 -14.10
N SER A 14 1.93 12.71 -14.92
CA SER A 14 2.66 12.24 -16.09
C SER A 14 4.12 12.69 -16.06
N PHE A 15 5.04 11.80 -16.42
CA PHE A 15 6.45 12.12 -16.64
C PHE A 15 6.76 12.17 -18.14
N GLU A 16 7.75 12.96 -18.52
CA GLU A 16 8.21 13.02 -19.90
C GLU A 16 8.92 11.69 -20.28
N PRO A 17 8.85 11.23 -21.55
CA PRO A 17 9.35 9.90 -21.95
C PRO A 17 10.84 9.64 -21.71
N HIS A 18 11.62 10.68 -21.43
CA HIS A 18 13.07 10.62 -21.20
C HIS A 18 13.46 10.79 -19.72
N GLU A 19 12.49 11.02 -18.83
CA GLU A 19 12.73 11.10 -17.40
C GLU A 19 12.94 9.70 -16.83
N THR A 20 14.20 9.35 -16.60
CA THR A 20 14.61 8.06 -16.01
C THR A 20 14.87 8.14 -14.51
N VAL A 21 14.98 9.36 -13.97
CA VAL A 21 15.21 9.65 -12.56
C VAL A 21 14.40 10.88 -12.18
N VAL A 22 13.68 10.80 -11.05
CA VAL A 22 12.92 11.91 -10.48
C VAL A 22 13.40 12.20 -9.05
N SER A 23 13.49 13.47 -8.69
CA SER A 23 13.88 13.87 -7.34
C SER A 23 12.70 13.78 -6.38
N MET A 24 12.99 13.60 -5.08
CA MET A 24 11.95 13.67 -4.05
C MET A 24 11.25 15.03 -4.05
N GLU A 25 12.00 16.12 -4.20
CA GLU A 25 11.45 17.48 -4.26
C GLU A 25 10.44 17.65 -5.39
N TYR A 26 10.71 17.05 -6.55
CA TYR A 26 9.79 17.06 -7.68
C TYR A 26 8.50 16.29 -7.38
N LEU A 27 8.60 15.08 -6.80
CA LEU A 27 7.44 14.30 -6.36
C LEU A 27 6.60 15.04 -5.31
N LEU A 28 7.24 15.70 -4.35
CA LEU A 28 6.56 16.53 -3.35
C LEU A 28 5.86 17.73 -3.99
N GLY A 29 6.47 18.34 -5.01
CA GLY A 29 5.86 19.40 -5.81
C GLY A 29 4.56 18.97 -6.48
N LEU A 30 4.53 17.75 -7.03
CA LEU A 30 3.33 17.16 -7.64
C LEU A 30 2.21 16.93 -6.62
N VAL A 31 2.54 16.41 -5.43
CA VAL A 31 1.57 16.25 -4.33
C VAL A 31 0.97 17.59 -3.92
N LEU A 32 1.80 18.63 -3.78
CA LEU A 32 1.34 19.97 -3.43
C LEU A 32 0.40 20.55 -4.50
N ALA A 33 0.70 20.32 -5.78
CA ALA A 33 -0.16 20.75 -6.88
C ALA A 33 -1.54 20.05 -6.83
N LEU A 34 -1.58 18.74 -6.59
CA LEU A 34 -2.82 17.99 -6.44
C LEU A 34 -3.64 18.43 -5.23
N LEU A 35 -2.99 18.66 -4.08
CA LEU A 35 -3.65 19.24 -2.91
C LEU A 35 -4.23 20.63 -3.16
N GLY A 36 -3.55 21.45 -3.96
CA GLY A 36 -4.06 22.76 -4.36
C GLY A 36 -5.37 22.69 -5.15
N GLY A 37 -5.59 21.60 -5.90
CA GLY A 37 -6.82 21.33 -6.64
C GLY A 37 -7.88 20.52 -5.87
N SER A 38 -7.55 19.99 -4.69
CA SER A 38 -8.46 19.15 -3.91
C SER A 38 -9.63 19.94 -3.34
N VAL A 39 -10.86 19.48 -3.62
CA VAL A 39 -12.09 20.07 -3.07
C VAL A 39 -12.16 19.85 -1.56
N LYS A 40 -11.87 18.63 -1.09
CA LYS A 40 -11.84 18.28 0.34
C LYS A 40 -10.87 19.16 1.13
N MET A 41 -9.72 19.47 0.54
CA MET A 41 -8.74 20.36 1.16
C MET A 41 -9.32 21.76 1.41
N GLN A 42 -10.21 22.27 0.56
CA GLN A 42 -10.79 23.61 0.70
C GLN A 42 -11.74 23.73 1.89
N ASP A 43 -12.41 22.64 2.28
CA ASP A 43 -13.37 22.59 3.38
C ASP A 43 -12.72 22.67 4.77
N TYR A 44 -11.41 22.46 4.85
CA TYR A 44 -10.66 22.53 6.11
C TYR A 44 -10.27 23.97 6.51
N SER A 45 -10.14 24.20 7.82
CA SER A 45 -9.62 25.45 8.37
C SER A 45 -8.15 25.67 7.98
N ASP A 46 -7.68 26.92 7.99
CA ASP A 46 -6.29 27.26 7.65
C ASP A 46 -5.27 26.55 8.55
N GLU A 47 -5.61 26.36 9.83
CA GLU A 47 -4.79 25.58 10.77
C GLU A 47 -4.68 24.11 10.33
N ARG A 48 -5.81 23.50 9.97
CA ARG A 48 -5.84 22.10 9.52
C ARG A 48 -5.13 21.93 8.18
N LYS A 49 -5.34 22.86 7.23
CA LYS A 49 -4.60 22.93 5.97
C LYS A 49 -3.09 23.00 6.21
N SER A 50 -2.66 23.84 7.16
CA SER A 50 -1.24 23.97 7.53
C SER A 50 -0.67 22.67 8.10
N GLN A 51 -1.45 21.93 8.91
CA GLN A 51 -1.04 20.63 9.42
C GLN A 51 -0.85 19.62 8.28
N ILE A 52 -1.82 19.50 7.36
CA ILE A 52 -1.73 18.62 6.19
C ILE A 52 -0.51 18.98 5.32
N LEU A 53 -0.28 20.26 5.04
CA LEU A 53 0.88 20.72 4.26
C LEU A 53 2.22 20.45 4.95
N ASN A 54 2.26 20.43 6.29
CA ASN A 54 3.46 20.06 7.01
C ASN A 54 3.76 18.57 6.89
N VAL A 55 2.74 17.70 6.83
CA VAL A 55 2.93 16.26 6.57
C VAL A 55 3.60 16.02 5.21
N VAL A 56 3.22 16.77 4.17
CA VAL A 56 3.84 16.62 2.83
C VAL A 56 5.36 16.77 2.92
N LYS A 57 5.86 17.70 3.73
CA LYS A 57 7.30 17.93 3.90
C LYS A 57 8.03 16.75 4.57
N SER A 58 7.34 15.98 5.40
CA SER A 58 7.89 14.81 6.09
C SER A 58 7.56 13.48 5.42
N LEU A 59 6.76 13.47 4.35
CA LEU A 59 6.30 12.25 3.67
C LEU A 59 7.45 11.34 3.20
N ALA A 60 8.57 11.94 2.82
CA ALA A 60 9.79 11.23 2.43
C ALA A 60 10.39 10.37 3.56
N GLY A 61 10.17 10.75 4.82
CA GLY A 61 10.60 10.02 6.01
C GLY A 61 9.69 8.87 6.40
N GLY A 62 8.58 8.67 5.67
CA GLY A 62 7.51 7.75 6.07
C GLY A 62 6.57 8.40 7.09
N PHE A 63 5.44 7.74 7.29
CA PHE A 63 4.45 8.15 8.27
C PHE A 63 3.72 6.92 8.81
N ASP A 64 3.40 6.93 10.10
CA ASP A 64 2.67 5.88 10.78
C ASP A 64 1.26 6.37 11.08
N MET A 65 0.26 5.56 10.74
CA MET A 65 -1.12 5.77 11.17
C MET A 65 -1.51 4.61 12.07
N ASP A 66 -2.25 4.93 13.14
CA ASP A 66 -2.76 3.92 14.06
C ASP A 66 -3.94 3.19 13.40
N VAL A 67 -3.78 1.89 13.17
CA VAL A 67 -4.75 1.02 12.50
C VAL A 67 -5.88 0.64 13.45
N ILE A 68 -7.09 0.45 12.93
CA ILE A 68 -8.28 -0.01 13.67
C ILE A 68 -8.63 -1.41 13.18
N PHE A 69 -8.59 -2.40 14.08
CA PHE A 69 -8.59 -3.82 13.70
C PHE A 69 -9.94 -4.40 13.24
N THR A 70 -10.99 -3.57 13.07
CA THR A 70 -12.35 -4.04 12.80
C THR A 70 -12.80 -3.92 11.35
N ARG A 71 -12.11 -3.12 10.54
CA ARG A 71 -12.47 -2.84 9.13
C ARG A 71 -11.22 -2.55 8.31
N THR A 72 -11.27 -2.75 6.99
CA THR A 72 -10.08 -2.60 6.14
C THR A 72 -9.66 -1.15 5.92
N ASP A 73 -10.57 -0.19 6.00
CA ASP A 73 -10.33 1.27 6.01
C ASP A 73 -10.14 1.82 7.43
N GLY A 74 -9.80 0.96 8.39
CA GLY A 74 -9.69 1.30 9.79
C GLY A 74 -8.41 2.06 10.11
N PHE A 75 -8.46 3.38 10.17
CA PHE A 75 -7.34 4.21 10.63
C PHE A 75 -7.85 5.32 11.55
N THR A 76 -7.03 5.71 12.53
CA THR A 76 -7.31 6.93 13.31
C THR A 76 -7.12 8.16 12.44
N MET A 77 -7.97 9.17 12.65
CA MET A 77 -7.91 10.38 11.87
C MET A 77 -6.74 11.26 12.34
N THR A 78 -5.67 11.28 11.55
CA THR A 78 -4.49 12.12 11.74
C THR A 78 -4.29 13.05 10.54
N PRO A 79 -3.42 14.09 10.63
CA PRO A 79 -3.06 14.90 9.46
C PRO A 79 -2.56 14.10 8.26
N GLU A 80 -1.88 12.97 8.50
CA GLU A 80 -1.42 12.02 7.49
C GLU A 80 -2.58 11.31 6.79
N TRP A 81 -3.57 10.86 7.56
CA TRP A 81 -4.77 10.27 6.99
C TRP A 81 -5.54 11.30 6.16
N LEU A 82 -5.66 12.53 6.67
CA LEU A 82 -6.32 13.64 5.96
C LEU A 82 -5.62 14.01 4.65
N LEU A 83 -4.28 13.92 4.60
CA LEU A 83 -3.53 14.09 3.35
C LEU A 83 -3.98 13.07 2.29
N LEU A 84 -4.11 11.79 2.66
CA LEU A 84 -4.55 10.75 1.73
C LEU A 84 -6.02 10.94 1.33
N ASP A 85 -6.88 11.28 2.29
CA ASP A 85 -8.29 11.57 2.03
C ASP A 85 -8.46 12.76 1.07
N CYS A 86 -7.68 13.84 1.23
CA CYS A 86 -7.70 14.99 0.33
C CYS A 86 -7.27 14.64 -1.10
N LEU A 87 -6.46 13.61 -1.28
CA LEU A 87 -5.99 13.13 -2.58
C LEU A 87 -6.86 12.01 -3.16
N ASP A 88 -7.98 11.68 -2.49
CA ASP A 88 -8.85 10.56 -2.83
C ASP A 88 -8.09 9.21 -2.94
N LEU A 89 -7.02 9.09 -2.14
CA LEU A 89 -6.21 7.88 -2.08
C LEU A 89 -6.83 6.91 -1.08
N ASN A 90 -7.43 5.85 -1.63
CA ASN A 90 -7.98 4.77 -0.83
C ASN A 90 -6.85 4.05 -0.09
N LEU A 91 -6.84 4.15 1.23
CA LEU A 91 -5.92 3.43 2.10
C LEU A 91 -6.65 2.27 2.79
N ARG A 92 -6.03 1.10 2.76
CA ARG A 92 -6.55 -0.13 3.37
C ARG A 92 -5.48 -0.84 4.19
N HIS A 93 -5.89 -1.71 5.11
CA HIS A 93 -5.04 -2.70 5.77
C HIS A 93 -5.80 -4.03 5.91
N GLY A 94 -5.05 -5.13 5.95
CA GLY A 94 -5.61 -6.47 6.19
C GLY A 94 -5.41 -6.97 7.63
N TRP A 95 -5.04 -6.08 8.55
CA TRP A 95 -4.83 -6.43 9.96
C TRP A 95 -6.16 -6.52 10.71
N ILE A 96 -7.00 -7.47 10.36
CA ILE A 96 -8.34 -7.62 10.98
C ILE A 96 -8.28 -8.65 12.10
N ALA A 97 -8.68 -8.25 13.30
CA ALA A 97 -8.70 -9.11 14.48
C ALA A 97 -9.97 -9.97 14.54
N ALA A 98 -9.86 -11.15 15.13
CA ALA A 98 -11.03 -11.92 15.53
C ALA A 98 -11.78 -11.14 16.64
N ARG A 99 -13.13 -11.21 16.64
CA ARG A 99 -13.97 -10.36 17.50
C ARG A 99 -13.72 -10.59 19.01
N ASP A 100 -13.34 -11.80 19.38
CA ASP A 100 -13.02 -12.21 20.75
C ASP A 100 -11.74 -11.57 21.31
N LEU A 101 -10.84 -11.11 20.44
CA LEU A 101 -9.65 -10.35 20.82
C LEU A 101 -9.94 -8.86 21.08
N LEU A 102 -11.11 -8.37 20.67
CA LEU A 102 -11.43 -6.94 20.70
C LEU A 102 -12.32 -6.59 21.89
N THR A 103 -12.01 -5.48 22.53
CA THR A 103 -12.74 -4.97 23.71
C THR A 103 -13.83 -3.96 23.38
N GLY A 104 -14.04 -3.66 22.10
CA GLY A 104 -14.99 -2.65 21.66
C GLY A 104 -15.20 -2.64 20.13
N PRO A 105 -16.09 -1.76 19.65
CA PRO A 105 -16.42 -1.68 18.22
C PRO A 105 -15.33 -0.99 17.37
N GLU A 106 -14.52 -0.13 17.98
CA GLU A 106 -13.34 0.47 17.37
C GLU A 106 -12.18 0.32 18.35
N VAL A 107 -11.22 -0.51 17.97
CA VAL A 107 -10.04 -0.82 18.77
C VAL A 107 -8.84 -0.67 17.86
N SER A 108 -7.98 0.26 18.23
CA SER A 108 -6.78 0.60 17.48
C SER A 108 -5.54 -0.13 18.00
N PHE A 109 -4.44 -0.10 17.23
CA PHE A 109 -3.17 -0.68 17.66
C PHE A 109 -2.68 -0.03 18.96
N GLU A 110 -2.73 1.29 19.08
CA GLU A 110 -2.33 2.00 20.29
C GLU A 110 -3.22 1.62 21.48
N SER A 111 -4.54 1.72 21.34
CA SER A 111 -5.48 1.44 22.44
C SER A 111 -5.43 -0.02 22.90
N LEU A 112 -5.29 -0.98 21.97
CA LEU A 112 -5.16 -2.40 22.31
C LEU A 112 -3.81 -2.71 22.95
N THR A 113 -2.74 -2.05 22.50
CA THR A 113 -1.40 -2.19 23.11
C THR A 113 -1.44 -1.71 24.56
N LEU A 114 -2.03 -0.55 24.83
CA LEU A 114 -2.21 -0.04 26.19
C LEU A 114 -3.01 -1.02 27.04
N ALA A 115 -4.18 -1.45 26.56
CA ALA A 115 -5.07 -2.34 27.28
C ALA A 115 -4.41 -3.70 27.61
N SER A 116 -3.69 -4.31 26.66
CA SER A 116 -3.01 -5.60 26.87
C SER A 116 -1.82 -5.55 27.84
N ASN A 117 -1.34 -4.35 28.19
CA ASN A 117 -0.30 -4.16 29.20
C ASN A 117 -0.86 -3.94 30.61
N GLU A 118 -2.17 -3.75 30.76
CA GLU A 118 -2.80 -3.61 32.07
C GLU A 118 -2.77 -4.93 32.86
N PRO A 119 -2.45 -4.91 34.17
CA PRO A 119 -2.44 -6.11 35.00
C PRO A 119 -3.81 -6.81 35.02
N GLY A 120 -3.81 -8.12 34.71
CA GLY A 120 -5.03 -8.94 34.74
C GLY A 120 -5.94 -8.77 33.52
N PHE A 121 -5.49 -8.10 32.46
CA PHE A 121 -6.26 -7.98 31.23
C PHE A 121 -6.50 -9.36 30.57
N PRO A 122 -7.74 -9.69 30.17
CA PRO A 122 -8.06 -10.96 29.53
C PRO A 122 -7.29 -11.17 28.23
N HIS A 123 -6.80 -12.40 27.98
CA HIS A 123 -6.12 -12.79 26.74
C HIS A 123 -4.90 -11.91 26.37
N ALA A 124 -4.27 -11.24 27.34
CA ALA A 124 -3.17 -10.29 27.09
C ALA A 124 -2.03 -10.87 26.24
N GLU A 125 -1.65 -12.13 26.46
CA GLU A 125 -0.57 -12.76 25.68
C GLU A 125 -0.99 -13.09 24.24
N GLU A 126 -2.23 -13.51 24.03
CA GLU A 126 -2.80 -13.74 22.68
C GLU A 126 -2.86 -12.44 21.90
N ILE A 127 -3.29 -11.36 22.55
CA ILE A 127 -3.31 -10.01 21.97
C ILE A 127 -1.89 -9.54 21.64
N LYS A 128 -0.92 -9.71 22.55
CA LYS A 128 0.48 -9.36 22.27
C LYS A 128 1.06 -10.16 21.11
N ASN A 129 0.70 -11.43 20.97
CA ASN A 129 1.10 -12.24 19.84
C ASN A 129 0.46 -11.76 18.53
N PHE A 130 -0.83 -11.40 18.56
CA PHE A 130 -1.51 -10.77 17.43
C PHE A 130 -0.85 -9.45 17.01
N LEU A 131 -0.54 -8.57 17.97
CA LEU A 131 0.10 -7.26 17.75
C LEU A 131 1.54 -7.38 17.20
N ARG A 132 2.23 -8.50 17.43
CA ARG A 132 3.56 -8.81 16.89
C ARG A 132 3.52 -9.57 15.56
N GLY A 133 2.33 -9.95 15.10
CA GLY A 133 2.12 -10.76 13.91
C GLY A 133 2.36 -10.01 12.58
N PRO A 134 2.07 -10.68 11.45
CA PRO A 134 2.44 -10.22 10.11
C PRO A 134 1.56 -9.09 9.53
N GLN A 135 0.75 -8.42 10.36
CA GLN A 135 -0.15 -7.31 9.98
C GLN A 135 -1.16 -7.59 8.85
N LEU A 136 -1.28 -8.85 8.43
CA LEU A 136 -2.27 -9.34 7.47
C LEU A 136 -2.81 -10.67 8.01
N THR A 137 -4.12 -10.72 8.25
CA THR A 137 -4.79 -11.92 8.76
C THR A 137 -5.57 -12.61 7.65
N PRO A 138 -5.91 -13.92 7.79
CA PRO A 138 -6.80 -14.58 6.84
C PRO A 138 -8.16 -13.89 6.72
N ILE A 139 -8.71 -13.40 7.83
CA ILE A 139 -9.96 -12.62 7.85
C ILE A 139 -9.76 -11.35 7.02
N GLY A 140 -8.68 -10.61 7.28
CA GLY A 140 -8.41 -9.37 6.57
C GLY A 140 -8.11 -9.57 5.09
N LEU A 141 -7.47 -10.66 4.68
CA LEU A 141 -7.25 -10.96 3.26
C LEU A 141 -8.58 -11.16 2.52
N VAL A 142 -9.52 -11.91 3.11
CA VAL A 142 -10.87 -12.07 2.55
C VAL A 142 -11.60 -10.73 2.52
N SER A 143 -11.56 -9.95 3.60
CA SER A 143 -12.20 -8.62 3.63
C SER A 143 -11.61 -7.67 2.58
N LEU A 144 -10.30 -7.69 2.36
CA LEU A 144 -9.65 -6.91 1.31
C LEU A 144 -10.15 -7.33 -0.09
N GLN A 145 -10.34 -8.62 -0.35
CA GLN A 145 -10.88 -9.10 -1.62
C GLN A 145 -12.35 -8.69 -1.85
N GLU A 146 -13.11 -8.44 -0.79
CA GLU A 146 -14.49 -7.95 -0.88
C GLU A 146 -14.55 -6.42 -1.03
N ASP A 147 -13.65 -5.68 -0.36
CA ASP A 147 -13.68 -4.23 -0.28
C ASP A 147 -12.95 -3.52 -1.44
N PHE A 148 -12.01 -4.21 -2.10
CA PHE A 148 -11.28 -3.64 -3.23
C PHE A 148 -12.14 -3.58 -4.49
N VAL A 149 -12.01 -2.47 -5.22
CA VAL A 149 -12.68 -2.30 -6.51
C VAL A 149 -11.77 -2.77 -7.63
N GLU A 150 -12.30 -3.63 -8.50
CA GLU A 150 -11.63 -4.18 -9.68
C GLU A 150 -11.05 -3.04 -10.55
N ASN A 151 -9.79 -3.17 -11.00
CA ASN A 151 -9.06 -2.20 -11.81
C ASN A 151 -8.84 -0.81 -11.19
N VAL A 152 -9.05 -0.62 -9.88
CA VAL A 152 -8.80 0.65 -9.21
C VAL A 152 -7.58 0.52 -8.28
N PRO A 153 -6.51 1.31 -8.49
CA PRO A 153 -5.36 1.33 -7.59
C PRO A 153 -5.74 1.78 -6.17
N CYS A 154 -5.17 1.12 -5.17
CA CYS A 154 -5.37 1.39 -3.76
C CYS A 154 -4.05 1.25 -3.00
N ILE A 155 -3.91 1.95 -1.88
CA ILE A 155 -2.76 1.83 -0.99
C ILE A 155 -3.08 0.78 0.08
N LEU A 156 -2.24 -0.24 0.22
CA LEU A 156 -2.32 -1.22 1.30
C LEU A 156 -1.18 -0.99 2.30
N PHE A 157 -1.52 -0.80 3.57
CA PHE A 157 -0.56 -0.88 4.67
C PHE A 157 -0.40 -2.34 5.11
N TRP A 158 0.80 -2.88 4.91
CA TRP A 158 1.15 -4.25 5.27
C TRP A 158 2.65 -4.36 5.57
N ASN A 159 3.00 -5.08 6.64
CA ASN A 159 4.37 -5.31 7.08
C ASN A 159 5.19 -4.01 7.23
N LYS A 160 4.57 -2.96 7.79
CA LYS A 160 5.14 -1.61 7.99
C LYS A 160 5.54 -0.90 6.70
N HIS A 161 5.00 -1.34 5.57
CA HIS A 161 5.20 -0.75 4.26
C HIS A 161 3.87 -0.40 3.61
N TYR A 162 3.90 0.59 2.72
CA TYR A 162 2.77 0.99 1.91
C TYR A 162 2.95 0.40 0.51
N HIS A 163 2.02 -0.44 0.09
CA HIS A 163 2.01 -1.08 -1.21
C HIS A 163 0.98 -0.41 -2.10
N THR A 164 1.27 -0.29 -3.39
CA THR A 164 0.24 0.00 -4.39
C THR A 164 -0.35 -1.32 -4.86
N ILE A 165 -1.62 -1.52 -4.57
CA ILE A 165 -2.36 -2.74 -4.90
C ILE A 165 -3.41 -2.43 -5.95
N VAL A 166 -3.58 -3.33 -6.90
CA VAL A 166 -4.72 -3.35 -7.82
C VAL A 166 -5.34 -4.75 -7.84
N MET A 167 -6.67 -4.81 -7.84
CA MET A 167 -7.39 -6.05 -8.06
C MET A 167 -7.58 -6.26 -9.56
N ILE A 168 -7.17 -7.43 -10.05
CA ILE A 168 -7.36 -7.87 -11.45
C ILE A 168 -7.93 -9.29 -11.45
N ASN A 169 -9.12 -9.46 -12.00
CA ASN A 169 -9.88 -10.72 -12.05
C ASN A 169 -10.02 -11.36 -10.65
N GLY A 170 -10.34 -10.55 -9.63
CA GLY A 170 -10.45 -10.99 -8.25
C GLY A 170 -9.13 -11.34 -7.54
N VAL A 171 -7.98 -11.12 -8.19
CA VAL A 171 -6.65 -11.33 -7.60
C VAL A 171 -6.03 -10.00 -7.22
N LEU A 172 -5.56 -9.87 -5.98
CA LEU A 172 -4.82 -8.70 -5.51
C LEU A 172 -3.39 -8.77 -6.05
N ASN A 173 -2.89 -7.67 -6.61
CA ASN A 173 -1.55 -7.56 -7.18
C ASN A 173 -0.83 -6.34 -6.61
N SER A 174 0.35 -6.55 -6.03
CA SER A 174 1.21 -5.48 -5.54
C SER A 174 2.17 -5.02 -6.62
N LEU A 175 2.30 -3.70 -6.78
CA LEU A 175 3.33 -3.11 -7.64
C LEU A 175 4.71 -3.44 -7.07
N VAL A 176 5.61 -3.92 -7.92
CA VAL A 176 7.01 -4.19 -7.56
C VAL A 176 7.80 -2.90 -7.69
N THR A 177 8.37 -2.42 -6.59
CA THR A 177 9.13 -1.15 -6.55
C THR A 177 10.61 -1.33 -6.23
N ASP A 178 11.07 -2.58 -6.04
CA ASP A 178 12.49 -2.86 -5.80
C ASP A 178 13.30 -2.64 -7.09
N SER A 179 14.37 -1.85 -6.99
CA SER A 179 15.26 -1.51 -8.10
C SER A 179 15.94 -2.72 -8.76
N ASN A 180 16.00 -3.87 -8.07
CA ASN A 180 16.51 -5.12 -8.63
C ASN A 180 15.70 -5.60 -9.84
N TYR A 181 14.45 -5.15 -9.99
CA TYR A 181 13.57 -5.52 -11.10
C TYR A 181 13.54 -4.48 -12.24
N LEU A 182 14.31 -3.40 -12.15
CA LEU A 182 14.26 -2.27 -13.09
C LEU A 182 14.53 -2.68 -14.56
N GLU A 183 15.42 -3.65 -14.78
CA GLU A 183 15.78 -4.16 -16.12
C GLU A 183 15.01 -5.44 -16.49
N THR A 184 13.95 -5.77 -15.75
CA THR A 184 13.14 -6.97 -15.98
C THR A 184 11.78 -6.61 -16.56
N ARG A 185 11.00 -7.63 -16.94
CA ARG A 185 9.58 -7.45 -17.31
C ARG A 185 8.65 -7.44 -16.10
N VAL A 186 9.17 -7.64 -14.89
CA VAL A 186 8.36 -7.74 -13.67
C VAL A 186 7.81 -6.36 -13.33
N VAL A 187 6.49 -6.28 -13.19
CA VAL A 187 5.78 -5.07 -12.77
C VAL A 187 4.94 -5.35 -11.52
N TRP A 188 4.30 -6.51 -11.46
CA TRP A 188 3.40 -6.87 -10.38
C TRP A 188 3.83 -8.16 -9.68
N GLN A 189 3.40 -8.34 -8.44
CA GLN A 189 3.48 -9.60 -7.71
C GLN A 189 2.10 -9.91 -7.14
N THR A 190 1.60 -11.14 -7.32
CA THR A 190 0.31 -11.54 -6.73
C THR A 190 0.39 -11.51 -5.21
N LEU A 191 -0.71 -11.16 -4.56
CA LEU A 191 -0.87 -11.21 -3.11
C LEU A 191 -1.90 -12.30 -2.78
N ASP A 192 -1.42 -13.55 -2.73
CA ASP A 192 -2.24 -14.75 -2.54
C ASP A 192 -2.22 -15.30 -1.11
N GLY A 193 -1.38 -14.71 -0.24
CA GLY A 193 -1.29 -15.11 1.16
C GLY A 193 -0.42 -14.19 2.00
N VAL A 194 -0.27 -14.55 3.27
CA VAL A 194 0.42 -13.76 4.30
C VAL A 194 1.96 -13.84 4.17
N ASN A 195 2.48 -14.77 3.38
CA ASN A 195 3.92 -15.04 3.31
C ASN A 195 4.66 -14.25 2.22
N GLY A 196 3.94 -13.61 1.28
CA GLY A 196 4.56 -12.81 0.22
C GLY A 196 5.25 -13.62 -0.89
N ASP A 197 4.97 -14.92 -1.00
CA ASP A 197 5.54 -15.85 -1.99
C ASP A 197 4.80 -15.82 -3.35
N GLY A 198 4.15 -14.70 -3.67
CA GLY A 198 3.32 -14.58 -4.86
C GLY A 198 4.10 -14.62 -6.17
N VAL A 199 3.39 -14.91 -7.25
CA VAL A 199 3.92 -15.01 -8.61
C VAL A 199 4.18 -13.60 -9.18
N TYR A 200 5.35 -13.41 -9.78
CA TYR A 200 5.68 -12.18 -10.51
C TYR A 200 4.99 -12.13 -11.87
N LEU A 201 4.47 -10.97 -12.23
CA LEU A 201 3.72 -10.72 -13.46
C LEU A 201 4.30 -9.53 -14.23
N ASP A 202 4.06 -9.50 -15.54
CA ASP A 202 4.36 -8.35 -16.39
C ASP A 202 3.28 -7.25 -16.33
N SER A 203 3.44 -6.19 -17.13
CA SER A 203 2.49 -5.06 -17.18
C SER A 203 1.08 -5.45 -17.64
N ASN A 204 0.91 -6.61 -18.28
CA ASN A 204 -0.37 -7.15 -18.72
C ASN A 204 -0.93 -8.20 -17.74
N PHE A 205 -0.39 -8.27 -16.52
CA PHE A 205 -0.74 -9.26 -15.51
C PHE A 205 -0.52 -10.72 -15.96
N THR A 206 0.45 -10.95 -16.87
CA THR A 206 0.83 -12.29 -17.32
C THR A 206 1.97 -12.84 -16.46
N PRO A 207 1.85 -14.08 -15.93
CA PRO A 207 2.91 -14.69 -15.12
C PRO A 207 4.26 -14.80 -15.82
N ILE A 208 5.32 -14.41 -15.11
CA ILE A 208 6.70 -14.56 -15.54
C ILE A 208 7.26 -15.83 -14.89
N TYR A 209 7.30 -16.91 -15.67
CA TYR A 209 7.92 -18.17 -15.22
C TYR A 209 9.42 -18.10 -15.46
N MET A 210 10.20 -17.85 -14.40
CA MET A 210 11.66 -17.95 -14.46
C MET A 210 12.06 -19.38 -14.88
N GLY A 211 12.49 -19.53 -16.14
CA GLY A 211 12.95 -20.80 -16.70
C GLY A 211 12.54 -21.06 -18.16
N LEU A 212 11.48 -20.44 -18.68
CA LEU A 212 11.07 -20.59 -20.08
C LEU A 212 11.54 -19.45 -20.99
N ASP A 213 11.64 -18.22 -20.46
CA ASP A 213 12.15 -17.07 -21.23
C ASP A 213 13.68 -17.08 -21.42
N ALA A 214 14.41 -17.78 -20.56
CA ALA A 214 15.85 -18.01 -20.74
C ALA A 214 16.13 -18.85 -22.00
N ALA A 215 15.22 -19.76 -22.36
CA ALA A 215 15.35 -20.57 -23.57
C ALA A 215 15.08 -19.77 -24.85
N ALA A 216 14.16 -18.79 -24.82
CA ALA A 216 13.85 -17.95 -25.98
C ALA A 216 15.00 -16.98 -26.32
N SER A 217 15.71 -16.44 -25.33
CA SER A 217 16.87 -15.57 -25.55
C SER A 217 18.12 -16.31 -26.04
N ILE A 218 18.30 -17.58 -25.67
CA ILE A 218 19.46 -18.38 -26.11
C ILE A 218 19.32 -18.81 -27.58
N TYR A 219 18.10 -19.08 -28.07
CA TYR A 219 17.88 -19.49 -29.47
C TYR A 219 17.96 -18.36 -30.50
N LEU A 220 17.87 -17.08 -30.08
CA LEU A 220 18.03 -15.92 -30.97
C LEU A 220 19.49 -15.41 -31.06
N MET A 221 20.41 -15.97 -30.28
CA MET A 221 21.82 -15.52 -30.22
C MET A 221 22.81 -16.33 -31.08
N TRP A 222 22.37 -17.37 -31.81
CA TRP A 222 23.28 -18.10 -32.70
C TRP A 222 23.15 -17.62 -34.15
N PRO A 223 24.19 -17.03 -34.76
CA PRO A 223 24.20 -16.81 -36.20
C PRO A 223 24.31 -18.19 -36.88
N LYS A 224 23.40 -18.49 -37.80
CA LYS A 224 23.64 -19.54 -38.81
C LYS A 224 24.93 -19.18 -39.54
N ILE A 225 25.96 -20.01 -39.39
CA ILE A 225 27.11 -20.01 -40.29
C ILE A 225 27.27 -21.44 -40.80
N ASN A 226 27.36 -21.53 -42.13
CA ASN A 226 27.38 -22.72 -42.98
C ASN A 226 28.43 -23.76 -42.60
#